data_AF-A0AAJ7VL64-F1
#
_entry.id   AF-A0AAJ7VL64-F1
#
_cell.length_a   1.000
_cell.length_b   1.000
_cell.length_c   1.000
_cell.angle_alpha   90.00
_cell.angle_beta   90.00
_cell.angle_gamma   90.00
#
_symmetry.space_group_name_H-M   'P 1'
#
loop_
_entity.id
_entity.type
_entity.pdbx_description
1 polymer ?
#
loop_
_entity_poly.entity_id
_entity_poly.type
_entity_poly.pdbx_seq_one_letter_code
_entity_poly.pdbx_strand_id
1 'polypeptide(L)'
;MDSYLIAGREKCYDPRDWTLIFVDREDELDFLCEGFRSRRALMSCGHAVTPMSLTNWCRRLLEQGESRFVCGVYGCSAEWSCMEVRKMALLTQEETAYFEAAMAYNTKNNLQTKICPGCKSDVVRENESDLRVRCSVCTANRRWPYEFCWQCLREWKGRAPRSDRCDNDGCCDQSLILLHTCPDITFESVEVTGCPSVRACPTCGQLLEHNKTQCKNVICPWCQVEFCFVCLKLTDDCLETSDYSVHCSSGVAPRQTSIPVWRRK
;
A
#
# COMPACT_ATOMS: atom_id res chain seq x y z
N MET A 1 -12.94 -22.61 2.01
CA MET A 1 -14.37 -22.32 2.29
C MET A 1 -14.77 -21.27 1.29
N ASP A 2 -15.39 -21.72 0.21
CA ASP A 2 -15.86 -20.91 -0.90
C ASP A 2 -17.03 -20.03 -0.46
N SER A 3 -16.89 -18.70 -0.63
CA SER A 3 -17.97 -17.75 -0.34
C SER A 3 -18.02 -16.55 -1.28
N TYR A 4 -17.50 -16.67 -2.50
CA TYR A 4 -17.55 -15.58 -3.50
C TYR A 4 -18.56 -15.82 -4.61
N LEU A 5 -19.83 -15.96 -4.25
CA LEU A 5 -20.95 -15.66 -5.14
C LEU A 5 -22.03 -14.96 -4.31
N ILE A 6 -21.79 -13.69 -3.97
CA ILE A 6 -22.92 -12.80 -3.71
C ILE A 6 -23.56 -12.56 -5.07
N ALA A 7 -24.70 -13.23 -5.30
CA ALA A 7 -25.52 -13.15 -6.50
C ALA A 7 -26.05 -11.72 -6.72
N GLY A 8 -25.21 -10.83 -7.22
CA GLY A 8 -25.62 -9.61 -7.90
C GLY A 8 -25.93 -9.92 -9.36
N ARG A 9 -26.98 -9.30 -9.91
CA ARG A 9 -27.28 -9.39 -11.35
C ARG A 9 -26.06 -8.89 -12.14
N GLU A 10 -25.64 -9.66 -13.14
CA GLU A 10 -24.54 -9.28 -14.02
C GLU A 10 -24.77 -7.88 -14.62
N LYS A 11 -23.76 -7.02 -14.51
CA LYS A 11 -23.80 -5.64 -15.01
C LYS A 11 -23.51 -5.64 -16.51
N CYS A 12 -24.44 -5.08 -17.29
CA CYS A 12 -24.34 -5.00 -18.74
C CYS A 12 -24.48 -3.55 -19.20
N TYR A 13 -23.62 -3.14 -20.13
CA TYR A 13 -23.77 -1.85 -20.82
C TYR A 13 -25.10 -1.79 -21.57
N ASP A 14 -25.69 -0.59 -21.64
CA ASP A 14 -26.80 -0.33 -22.56
C ASP A 14 -26.24 -0.34 -24.01
N PRO A 15 -26.73 -1.22 -24.90
CA PRO A 15 -26.37 -1.23 -26.31
C PRO A 15 -26.54 0.10 -27.04
N ARG A 16 -27.34 1.02 -26.49
CA ARG A 16 -27.66 2.34 -27.05
C ARG A 16 -26.84 3.48 -26.43
N ASP A 17 -25.96 3.19 -25.48
CA ASP A 17 -25.07 4.18 -24.91
C ASP A 17 -24.00 4.59 -25.93
N TRP A 18 -24.23 5.73 -26.59
CA TRP A 18 -23.34 6.30 -27.59
C TRP A 18 -22.09 6.95 -26.99
N THR A 19 -22.01 7.05 -25.67
CA THR A 19 -20.83 7.56 -24.97
C THR A 19 -19.75 6.48 -24.76
N LEU A 20 -20.04 5.25 -25.18
CA LEU A 20 -19.16 4.09 -25.12
C LEU A 20 -18.75 3.67 -26.55
N ILE A 21 -17.49 3.25 -26.70
CA ILE A 21 -16.99 2.68 -27.96
C ILE A 21 -17.02 1.16 -27.82
N PHE A 22 -18.08 0.54 -28.36
CA PHE A 22 -18.21 -0.92 -28.36
C PHE A 22 -17.30 -1.57 -29.41
N VAL A 23 -16.71 -2.70 -29.06
CA VAL A 23 -15.83 -3.47 -29.94
C VAL A 23 -16.13 -4.98 -29.85
N ASP A 24 -15.78 -5.69 -30.92
CA ASP A 24 -15.88 -7.16 -31.01
C ASP A 24 -14.55 -7.85 -30.64
N ARG A 25 -13.82 -7.27 -29.68
CA ARG A 25 -12.57 -7.82 -29.15
C ARG A 25 -12.84 -8.61 -27.87
N GLU A 26 -11.89 -9.46 -27.51
CA GLU A 26 -11.91 -10.18 -26.24
C GLU A 26 -11.92 -9.22 -25.05
N ASP A 27 -12.43 -9.69 -23.91
CA ASP A 27 -12.36 -8.94 -22.66
C ASP A 27 -10.96 -9.09 -22.08
N GLU A 28 -10.15 -8.05 -22.23
CA GLU A 28 -8.72 -8.08 -21.90
C GLU A 28 -8.46 -8.07 -20.37
N LEU A 29 -9.51 -7.94 -19.55
CA LEU A 29 -9.45 -8.05 -18.09
C LEU A 29 -10.17 -9.29 -17.53
N ASP A 30 -10.74 -10.14 -18.39
CA ASP A 30 -11.34 -11.42 -17.97
C ASP A 30 -10.27 -12.51 -17.80
N PHE A 31 -9.32 -12.26 -16.88
CA PHE A 31 -8.17 -13.15 -16.66
C PHE A 31 -8.54 -14.57 -16.21
N LEU A 32 -9.75 -14.75 -15.68
CA LEU A 32 -10.26 -16.04 -15.21
C LEU A 32 -11.18 -16.71 -16.24
N CYS A 33 -11.36 -16.08 -17.41
CA CYS A 33 -12.23 -16.55 -18.48
C CYS A 33 -13.66 -16.83 -17.97
N GLU A 34 -14.19 -15.96 -17.10
CA GLU A 34 -15.53 -16.07 -16.51
C GLU A 34 -16.63 -15.99 -17.59
N GLY A 35 -16.31 -15.39 -18.75
CA GLY A 35 -17.19 -15.40 -19.92
C GLY A 35 -18.37 -14.44 -19.76
N PHE A 36 -18.09 -13.23 -19.25
CA PHE A 36 -19.11 -12.19 -19.07
C PHE A 36 -19.88 -11.91 -20.37
N ARG A 37 -21.20 -11.82 -20.23
CA ARG A 37 -22.19 -11.68 -21.31
C ARG A 37 -22.30 -10.26 -21.84
N SER A 38 -21.90 -9.26 -21.04
CA SER A 38 -21.93 -7.86 -21.47
C SER A 38 -21.09 -7.65 -22.73
N ARG A 39 -21.45 -6.64 -23.53
CA ARG A 39 -20.59 -6.12 -24.60
C ARG A 39 -19.29 -5.59 -24.01
N ARG A 40 -18.24 -5.54 -24.85
CA ARG A 40 -16.95 -4.95 -24.50
C ARG A 40 -16.92 -3.50 -24.98
N ALA A 41 -16.43 -2.61 -24.13
CA ALA A 41 -16.22 -1.21 -24.47
C ALA A 41 -14.77 -0.82 -24.20
N LEU A 42 -14.27 0.19 -24.93
CA LEU A 42 -12.89 0.64 -24.78
C LEU A 42 -12.73 1.55 -23.58
N MET A 43 -11.71 1.23 -22.77
CA MET A 43 -11.10 2.17 -21.84
C MET A 43 -10.26 3.21 -22.60
N SER A 44 -9.91 4.31 -21.94
CA SER A 44 -9.05 5.38 -22.48
C SER A 44 -7.66 4.90 -22.90
N CYS A 45 -7.19 3.79 -22.34
CA CYS A 45 -5.94 3.14 -22.72
C CYS A 45 -6.07 2.27 -23.99
N GLY A 46 -7.27 2.13 -24.56
CA GLY A 46 -7.55 1.35 -25.77
C GLY A 46 -7.87 -0.12 -25.52
N HIS A 47 -7.86 -0.59 -24.27
CA HIS A 47 -8.20 -1.98 -23.94
C HIS A 47 -9.70 -2.19 -23.75
N ALA A 48 -10.19 -3.34 -24.21
CA ALA A 48 -11.59 -3.71 -24.24
C ALA A 48 -11.97 -4.46 -22.95
N VAL A 49 -13.05 -4.00 -22.28
CA VAL A 49 -13.48 -4.54 -20.99
C VAL A 49 -14.99 -4.69 -20.90
N THR A 50 -15.46 -5.60 -20.04
CA THR A 50 -16.85 -5.61 -19.56
C THR A 50 -16.97 -4.86 -18.22
N PRO A 51 -18.19 -4.47 -17.81
CA PRO A 51 -18.38 -3.82 -16.51
C PRO A 51 -17.92 -4.72 -15.35
N MET A 52 -18.15 -6.03 -15.47
CA MET A 52 -17.83 -6.99 -14.42
C MET A 52 -16.33 -7.26 -14.32
N SER A 53 -15.64 -7.52 -15.44
CA SER A 53 -14.19 -7.73 -15.43
C SER A 53 -13.45 -6.51 -14.88
N LEU A 54 -13.87 -5.30 -15.27
CA LEU A 54 -13.30 -4.06 -14.74
C LEU A 54 -13.57 -3.90 -13.24
N THR A 55 -14.79 -4.20 -12.76
CA THR A 55 -15.12 -4.16 -11.33
C THR A 55 -14.22 -5.10 -10.54
N ASN A 56 -14.08 -6.35 -11.00
CA ASN A 56 -13.28 -7.38 -10.35
C ASN A 56 -11.79 -6.99 -10.33
N TRP A 57 -11.29 -6.44 -11.42
CA TRP A 57 -9.91 -5.95 -11.49
C TRP A 57 -9.67 -4.76 -10.53
N CYS A 58 -10.50 -3.73 -10.59
CA CYS A 58 -10.34 -2.55 -9.72
C CYS A 58 -10.50 -2.90 -8.24
N ARG A 59 -11.39 -3.84 -7.89
CA ARG A 59 -11.52 -4.35 -6.51
C ARG A 59 -10.23 -5.03 -6.06
N ARG A 60 -9.65 -5.90 -6.89
CA ARG A 60 -8.38 -6.57 -6.57
C ARG A 60 -7.24 -5.58 -6.33
N LEU A 61 -7.13 -4.52 -7.15
CA LEU A 61 -6.15 -3.45 -6.91
C LEU A 61 -6.33 -2.83 -5.51
N LEU A 62 -7.57 -2.49 -5.12
CA LEU A 62 -7.85 -1.92 -3.81
C LEU A 62 -7.55 -2.89 -2.67
N GLU A 63 -7.89 -4.17 -2.83
CA GLU A 63 -7.59 -5.22 -1.84
C GLU A 63 -6.08 -5.46 -1.69
N GLN A 64 -5.29 -5.23 -2.75
CA GLN A 64 -3.83 -5.26 -2.74
C GLN A 64 -3.18 -4.02 -2.13
N GLY A 65 -3.97 -3.00 -1.75
CA GLY A 65 -3.46 -1.77 -1.15
C GLY A 65 -3.19 -0.64 -2.15
N GLU A 66 -3.53 -0.81 -3.44
CA GLU A 66 -3.38 0.25 -4.43
C GLU A 66 -4.41 1.37 -4.22
N SER A 67 -4.01 2.60 -4.50
CA SER A 67 -4.88 3.79 -4.41
C SER A 67 -5.25 4.37 -5.78
N ARG A 68 -4.71 3.78 -6.85
CA ARG A 68 -4.86 4.22 -8.24
C ARG A 68 -5.37 3.06 -9.07
N PHE A 69 -6.20 3.34 -10.06
CA PHE A 69 -6.68 2.33 -10.99
C PHE A 69 -5.78 2.30 -12.21
N VAL A 70 -5.08 1.19 -12.41
CA VAL A 70 -4.17 0.99 -13.55
C VAL A 70 -4.64 -0.18 -14.40
N CYS A 71 -4.30 -0.15 -15.68
CA CYS A 71 -4.60 -1.24 -16.59
C CYS A 71 -3.87 -2.53 -16.18
N GLY A 72 -4.58 -3.66 -16.19
CA GLY A 72 -4.02 -4.98 -15.88
C GLY A 72 -3.42 -5.72 -17.08
N VAL A 73 -3.52 -5.16 -18.29
CA VAL A 73 -2.98 -5.78 -19.50
C VAL A 73 -1.47 -5.66 -19.52
N TYR A 74 -0.77 -6.78 -19.79
CA TYR A 74 0.68 -6.83 -19.81
C TYR A 74 1.29 -5.78 -20.73
N GLY A 75 2.24 -5.00 -20.20
CA GLY A 75 2.90 -3.92 -20.94
C GLY A 75 2.12 -2.59 -20.99
N CYS A 76 0.93 -2.52 -20.38
CA CYS A 76 0.18 -1.28 -20.23
C CYS A 76 0.33 -0.69 -18.82
N SER A 77 0.76 0.57 -18.73
CA SER A 77 0.87 1.30 -17.45
C SER A 77 -0.11 2.48 -17.37
N ALA A 78 -1.16 2.46 -18.18
CA ALA A 78 -2.15 3.54 -18.21
C ALA A 78 -2.94 3.57 -16.89
N GLU A 79 -3.12 4.78 -16.36
CA GLU A 79 -3.98 5.02 -15.20
C GLU A 79 -5.34 5.55 -15.66
N TRP A 80 -6.40 5.05 -15.02
CA TRP A 80 -7.77 5.49 -15.25
C TRP A 80 -8.26 6.39 -14.12
N SER A 81 -9.05 7.40 -14.49
CA SER A 81 -9.70 8.25 -13.49
C SER A 81 -10.81 7.50 -12.76
N CYS A 82 -11.10 7.89 -11.52
CA CYS A 82 -12.24 7.36 -10.76
C CYS A 82 -13.58 7.52 -11.51
N MET A 83 -13.72 8.61 -12.26
CA MET A 83 -14.93 8.89 -13.05
C MET A 83 -15.07 7.92 -14.22
N GLU A 84 -13.97 7.62 -14.91
CA GLU A 84 -13.94 6.61 -15.97
C GLU A 84 -14.28 5.23 -15.42
N VAL A 85 -13.64 4.81 -14.32
CA VAL A 85 -13.92 3.51 -13.70
C VAL A 85 -15.37 3.39 -13.27
N ARG A 86 -15.95 4.40 -12.61
CA ARG A 86 -17.38 4.40 -12.21
C ARG A 86 -18.30 4.18 -13.41
N LYS A 87 -18.04 4.91 -14.50
CA LYS A 87 -18.84 4.84 -15.72
C LYS A 87 -18.72 3.47 -16.38
N MET A 88 -17.49 3.02 -16.62
CA MET A 88 -17.21 1.80 -17.39
C MET A 88 -17.55 0.54 -16.59
N ALA A 89 -17.32 0.53 -15.28
CA ALA A 89 -17.67 -0.60 -14.42
C ALA A 89 -19.15 -0.62 -14.00
N LEU A 90 -19.93 0.39 -14.40
CA LEU A 90 -21.32 0.60 -13.98
C LEU A 90 -21.47 0.47 -12.45
N LEU A 91 -20.57 1.10 -11.70
CA LEU A 91 -20.52 0.94 -10.24
C LEU A 91 -21.84 1.39 -9.62
N THR A 92 -22.39 0.57 -8.71
CA THR A 92 -23.53 1.01 -7.89
C THR A 92 -23.10 2.09 -6.91
N GLN A 93 -24.07 2.69 -6.22
CA GLN A 93 -23.78 3.63 -5.16
C GLN A 93 -22.97 2.98 -4.03
N GLU A 94 -23.30 1.74 -3.65
CA GLU A 94 -22.54 1.00 -2.63
C GLU A 94 -21.12 0.68 -3.09
N GLU A 95 -20.95 0.22 -4.34
CA GLU A 95 -19.62 -0.06 -4.90
C GLU A 95 -18.77 1.21 -5.00
N THR A 96 -19.37 2.33 -5.40
CA THR A 96 -18.69 3.62 -5.46
C THR A 96 -18.22 4.06 -4.08
N ALA A 97 -19.07 3.97 -3.06
CA ALA A 97 -18.72 4.32 -1.69
C ALA A 97 -17.61 3.40 -1.15
N TYR A 98 -17.67 2.10 -1.43
CA TYR A 98 -16.61 1.16 -1.09
C TYR A 98 -15.28 1.51 -1.76
N PHE A 99 -15.29 1.81 -3.08
CA PHE A 99 -14.08 2.16 -3.83
C PHE A 99 -13.46 3.45 -3.28
N GLU A 100 -14.26 4.48 -3.03
CA GLU A 100 -13.79 5.74 -2.45
C GLU A 100 -13.17 5.54 -1.06
N ALA A 101 -13.83 4.78 -0.18
CA ALA A 101 -13.32 4.49 1.15
C ALA A 101 -12.00 3.68 1.10
N ALA A 102 -11.94 2.65 0.25
CA ALA A 102 -10.74 1.83 0.08
C ALA A 102 -9.58 2.64 -0.51
N MET A 103 -9.82 3.47 -1.53
CA MET A 103 -8.81 4.37 -2.06
C MET A 103 -8.31 5.37 -1.03
N ALA A 104 -9.20 5.94 -0.20
CA ALA A 104 -8.80 6.88 0.85
C ALA A 104 -7.94 6.19 1.92
N TYR A 105 -8.35 5.00 2.35
CA TYR A 105 -7.58 4.16 3.27
C TYR A 105 -6.21 3.79 2.71
N ASN A 106 -6.18 3.33 1.46
CA ASN A 106 -4.94 2.97 0.76
C ASN A 106 -4.09 4.19 0.47
N THR A 107 -4.64 5.37 0.20
CA THR A 107 -3.86 6.61 0.05
C THR A 107 -3.24 7.03 1.38
N LYS A 108 -3.98 6.90 2.48
CA LYS A 108 -3.48 7.21 3.83
C LYS A 108 -2.37 6.24 4.24
N ASN A 109 -2.57 4.94 4.03
CA ASN A 109 -1.56 3.93 4.30
C ASN A 109 -0.39 3.99 3.32
N ASN A 110 -0.69 4.42 2.08
CA ASN A 110 -0.02 5.08 0.94
C ASN A 110 0.80 6.34 1.18
N LEU A 111 0.76 6.91 2.38
CA LEU A 111 1.57 8.07 2.75
C LEU A 111 2.29 7.70 4.04
N GLN A 112 3.59 8.01 4.14
CA GLN A 112 4.23 8.05 5.45
C GLN A 112 3.61 9.21 6.21
N THR A 113 2.41 9.02 6.78
CA THR A 113 1.73 10.03 7.58
C THR A 113 2.22 9.93 9.01
N LYS A 114 2.44 11.08 9.65
CA LYS A 114 2.64 11.14 11.10
C LYS A 114 1.59 12.07 11.73
N ILE A 115 1.26 11.80 12.98
CA ILE A 115 0.30 12.62 13.73
C ILE A 115 1.01 13.88 14.23
N CYS A 116 0.40 15.05 13.96
CA CYS A 116 0.88 16.32 14.47
C CYS A 116 0.88 16.30 16.01
N PRO A 117 2.01 16.61 16.68
CA PRO A 117 2.07 16.63 18.15
C PRO A 117 1.14 17.67 18.77
N GLY A 118 0.88 18.78 18.06
CA GLY A 118 0.00 19.87 18.49
C GLY A 118 -1.49 19.57 18.34
N CYS A 119 -2.00 19.48 17.11
CA CYS A 119 -3.44 19.36 16.83
C CYS A 119 -3.94 17.94 16.57
N LYS A 120 -3.06 16.93 16.57
CA LYS A 120 -3.38 15.52 16.30
C LYS A 120 -3.92 15.22 14.89
N SER A 121 -3.85 16.17 13.95
CA SER A 121 -4.17 15.88 12.55
C SER A 121 -3.08 15.01 11.91
N ASP A 122 -3.47 14.23 10.89
CA ASP A 122 -2.51 13.56 10.01
C ASP A 122 -1.69 14.60 9.24
N VAL A 123 -0.38 14.37 9.11
CA VAL A 123 0.54 15.24 8.37
C VAL A 123 1.41 14.38 7.46
N VAL A 124 1.54 14.83 6.22
CA VAL A 124 2.46 14.29 5.22
C VAL A 124 3.66 15.21 5.12
N ARG A 125 4.85 14.64 4.96
CA ARG A 125 6.07 15.40 4.73
C ARG A 125 6.21 15.73 3.25
N GLU A 126 6.33 17.02 2.91
CA GLU A 126 6.49 17.48 1.53
C GLU A 126 7.85 17.12 0.92
N ASN A 127 8.92 17.18 1.73
CA ASN A 127 10.29 16.88 1.30
C ASN A 127 10.90 15.78 2.18
N GLU A 128 11.14 14.61 1.61
CA GLU A 128 11.70 13.46 2.33
C GLU A 128 13.12 13.71 2.88
N SER A 129 13.83 14.71 2.32
CA SER A 129 15.17 15.12 2.75
C SER A 129 15.17 16.24 3.80
N ASP A 130 14.02 16.75 4.23
CA ASP A 130 13.91 17.71 5.34
C ASP A 130 13.12 17.08 6.49
N LEU A 131 13.78 16.84 7.63
CA LEU A 131 13.12 16.33 8.83
C LEU A 131 12.19 17.36 9.46
N ARG A 132 12.26 18.64 9.09
CA ARG A 132 11.33 19.65 9.58
C ARG A 132 10.03 19.57 8.80
N VAL A 133 8.92 19.41 9.54
CA VAL A 133 7.58 19.37 8.96
C VAL A 133 6.73 20.48 9.53
N ARG A 134 6.05 21.20 8.64
CA ARG A 134 5.12 22.27 9.01
C ARG A 134 3.70 21.72 9.05
N CYS A 135 2.99 21.92 10.16
CA CYS A 135 1.57 21.60 10.24
C CYS A 135 0.74 22.78 9.73
N SER A 136 0.01 22.59 8.64
CA SER A 136 -0.88 23.61 8.06
C SER A 136 -1.98 24.04 9.04
N VAL A 137 -2.62 23.09 9.73
CA VAL A 137 -3.71 23.35 10.70
C VAL A 137 -3.21 24.18 11.88
N CYS A 138 -2.11 23.78 12.54
CA CYS A 138 -1.56 24.55 13.65
C CYS A 138 -1.02 25.91 13.18
N THR A 139 -0.42 25.99 11.99
CA THR A 139 0.09 27.26 11.44
C THR A 139 -1.04 28.24 11.15
N ALA A 140 -2.19 27.77 10.63
CA ALA A 140 -3.35 28.63 10.40
C ALA A 140 -3.98 29.15 11.71
N ASN A 141 -3.95 28.35 12.78
CA ASN A 141 -4.52 28.70 14.08
C ASN A 141 -3.57 29.48 15.01
N ARG A 142 -2.33 29.70 14.61
CA ARG A 142 -1.29 30.37 15.42
C ARG A 142 -0.78 31.60 14.67
N ARG A 143 -0.26 32.58 15.42
CA ARG A 143 0.43 33.74 14.81
C ARG A 143 1.76 33.37 14.14
N TRP A 144 2.31 32.21 14.48
CA TRP A 144 3.63 31.76 14.03
C TRP A 144 3.53 30.35 13.44
N PRO A 145 4.37 30.00 12.46
CA PRO A 145 4.44 28.64 11.91
C PRO A 145 4.65 27.59 13.00
N TYR A 146 3.90 26.50 12.94
CA TYR A 146 4.13 25.34 13.81
C TYR A 146 4.90 24.27 13.05
N GLU A 147 6.14 24.06 13.47
CA GLU A 147 7.09 23.15 12.83
C GLU A 147 7.61 22.13 13.85
N PHE A 148 7.69 20.87 13.45
CA PHE A 148 8.14 19.77 14.31
C PHE A 148 9.08 18.82 13.55
N CYS A 149 9.86 18.06 14.30
CA CYS A 149 10.78 17.06 13.76
C CYS A 149 10.03 15.77 13.39
N TRP A 150 10.22 15.30 12.16
CA TRP A 150 9.64 14.06 11.64
C TRP A 150 10.05 12.82 12.42
N GLN A 151 11.27 12.77 12.96
CA GLN A 151 11.78 11.63 13.72
C GLN A 151 11.17 11.58 15.13
N CYS A 152 11.42 12.63 15.93
CA CYS A 152 11.10 12.60 17.35
C CYS A 152 9.74 13.23 17.71
N LEU A 153 9.02 13.82 16.74
CA LEU A 153 7.71 14.44 16.92
C LEU A 153 7.65 15.54 17.98
N ARG A 154 8.77 16.22 18.22
CA ARG A 154 8.86 17.42 19.07
C ARG A 154 9.01 18.67 18.20
N GLU A 155 8.71 19.84 18.77
CA GLU A 155 8.92 21.13 18.09
C GLU A 155 10.35 21.23 17.52
N TRP A 156 10.44 21.78 16.31
CA TRP A 156 11.70 21.82 15.58
C TRP A 156 12.75 22.67 16.30
N LYS A 157 13.97 22.13 16.44
CA LYS A 157 15.13 22.86 16.95
C LYS A 157 16.29 22.68 15.98
N GLY A 158 16.96 23.79 15.67
CA GLY A 158 18.16 23.81 14.84
C GLY A 158 17.96 24.41 13.45
N ARG A 159 19.06 24.46 12.69
CA ARG A 159 19.02 24.93 11.29
C ARG A 159 18.24 23.96 10.43
N ALA A 160 17.46 24.49 9.50
CA ALA A 160 16.76 23.72 8.46
C ALA A 160 17.14 24.26 7.07
N PRO A 161 17.09 23.43 6.01
CA PRO A 161 16.67 22.03 6.00
C PRO A 161 17.76 21.07 6.53
N ARG A 162 17.37 19.93 7.12
CA ARG A 162 18.29 18.85 7.54
C ARG A 162 17.64 17.48 7.39
N SER A 163 18.40 16.51 6.89
CA SER A 163 17.95 15.11 6.74
C SER A 163 18.43 14.18 7.86
N ASP A 164 19.43 14.60 8.64
CA ASP A 164 20.17 13.73 9.56
C ASP A 164 19.54 13.69 10.97
N ARG A 165 19.35 14.85 11.61
CA ARG A 165 18.67 15.00 12.92
C ARG A 165 18.28 16.46 13.18
N CYS A 166 17.40 16.67 14.15
CA CYS A 166 17.19 18.00 14.75
C CYS A 166 18.07 18.18 16.00
N ASP A 167 18.13 19.41 16.53
CA ASP A 167 18.93 19.77 17.71
C ASP A 167 18.19 19.48 19.03
N ASN A 168 17.13 18.67 19.02
CA ASN A 168 16.52 18.21 20.26
C ASN A 168 17.39 17.12 20.92
N ASP A 169 17.64 17.25 22.21
CA ASP A 169 18.37 16.23 22.99
C ASP A 169 17.68 14.87 22.89
N GLY A 170 18.46 13.83 22.56
CA GLY A 170 17.96 12.48 22.36
C GLY A 170 17.02 12.32 21.17
N CYS A 171 17.13 13.16 20.12
CA CYS A 171 16.36 12.95 18.89
C CYS A 171 16.67 11.58 18.29
N CYS A 172 15.63 10.74 18.21
CA CYS A 172 15.66 9.43 17.58
C CYS A 172 14.34 9.22 16.83
N ASP A 173 14.37 8.43 15.76
CA ASP A 173 13.16 8.05 15.06
C ASP A 173 12.34 7.08 15.92
N GLN A 174 11.09 7.43 16.22
CA GLN A 174 10.18 6.58 16.98
C GLN A 174 10.01 5.20 16.31
N SER A 175 10.09 5.13 14.98
CA SER A 175 10.05 3.86 14.25
C SER A 175 11.27 2.99 14.54
N LEU A 176 12.47 3.58 14.68
CA LEU A 176 13.68 2.85 15.08
C LEU A 176 13.60 2.38 16.53
N ILE A 177 13.06 3.21 17.43
CA ILE A 177 12.80 2.80 18.82
C ILE A 177 11.91 1.56 18.83
N LEU A 178 10.79 1.59 18.09
CA LEU A 178 9.89 0.44 18.00
C LEU A 178 10.57 -0.80 17.44
N LEU A 179 11.33 -0.69 16.35
CA LEU A 179 12.09 -1.83 15.78
C LEU A 179 13.10 -2.42 16.80
N HIS A 180 13.68 -1.57 17.65
CA HIS A 180 14.59 -1.99 18.71
C HIS A 180 13.91 -2.61 19.92
N THR A 181 12.72 -2.12 20.31
CA THR A 181 12.09 -2.49 21.59
C THR A 181 10.85 -3.35 21.46
N CYS A 182 10.31 -3.59 20.25
CA CYS A 182 9.13 -4.44 20.08
C CYS A 182 9.40 -5.84 20.65
N PRO A 183 8.39 -6.56 21.16
CA PRO A 183 8.60 -7.92 21.66
C PRO A 183 9.02 -8.86 20.52
N ASP A 184 9.40 -10.07 20.87
CA ASP A 184 9.59 -11.13 19.89
C ASP A 184 8.23 -11.77 19.52
N ILE A 185 8.07 -12.17 18.27
CA ILE A 185 6.90 -12.88 17.77
C ILE A 185 7.06 -14.39 17.97
N THR A 186 5.95 -15.04 18.30
CA THR A 186 5.79 -16.49 18.25
C THR A 186 4.95 -16.84 17.02
N PHE A 187 5.49 -17.68 16.13
CA PHE A 187 4.76 -18.21 14.98
C PHE A 187 3.98 -19.47 15.40
N GLU A 188 2.82 -19.71 14.80
CA GLU A 188 2.01 -20.91 15.09
C GLU A 188 2.59 -22.19 14.47
N SER A 189 3.26 -22.04 13.32
CA SER A 189 3.66 -23.16 12.43
C SER A 189 5.17 -23.40 12.37
N VAL A 190 6.00 -22.50 12.91
CA VAL A 190 7.47 -22.56 12.81
C VAL A 190 8.12 -22.19 14.14
N GLU A 191 9.02 -23.02 14.65
CA GLU A 191 9.79 -22.71 15.86
C GLU A 191 10.88 -21.67 15.57
N VAL A 192 10.55 -20.39 15.70
CA VAL A 192 11.52 -19.29 15.61
C VAL A 192 11.60 -18.58 16.96
N THR A 193 12.80 -18.51 17.53
CA THR A 193 13.08 -17.76 18.75
C THR A 193 13.85 -16.48 18.43
N GLY A 194 13.54 -15.38 19.12
CA GLY A 194 14.28 -14.12 18.96
C GLY A 194 13.89 -13.26 17.75
N CYS A 195 12.83 -13.60 17.01
CA CYS A 195 12.37 -12.78 15.88
C CYS A 195 11.54 -11.59 16.40
N PRO A 196 11.89 -10.32 16.10
CA PRO A 196 11.08 -9.16 16.44
C PRO A 196 9.67 -9.23 15.83
N SER A 197 8.66 -8.76 16.57
CA SER A 197 7.26 -8.71 16.11
C SER A 197 6.98 -7.62 15.09
N VAL A 198 7.84 -6.61 15.00
CA VAL A 198 7.79 -5.52 14.02
C VAL A 198 9.09 -5.52 13.21
N ARG A 199 8.97 -5.45 11.89
CA ARG A 199 10.10 -5.32 10.95
C ARG A 199 9.83 -4.19 9.96
N ALA A 200 10.86 -3.50 9.51
CA ALA A 200 10.74 -2.60 8.36
C ALA A 200 10.99 -3.38 7.06
N CYS A 201 10.19 -3.14 6.04
CA CYS A 201 10.38 -3.70 4.71
C CYS A 201 11.80 -3.36 4.21
N PRO A 202 12.57 -4.34 3.71
CA PRO A 202 13.95 -4.11 3.24
C PRO A 202 14.01 -3.20 2.00
N THR A 203 12.89 -3.07 1.26
CA THR A 203 12.81 -2.28 0.03
C THR A 203 12.37 -0.84 0.28
N CYS A 204 11.25 -0.65 1.00
CA CYS A 204 10.62 0.67 1.15
C CYS A 204 10.63 1.24 2.56
N GLY A 205 11.07 0.45 3.56
CA GLY A 205 11.15 0.88 4.96
C GLY A 205 9.81 0.90 5.71
N GLN A 206 8.70 0.49 5.09
CA GLN A 206 7.40 0.41 5.77
C GLN A 206 7.47 -0.58 6.95
N LEU A 207 7.01 -0.16 8.14
CA LEU A 207 6.94 -1.04 9.30
C LEU A 207 5.75 -2.01 9.15
N LEU A 208 6.01 -3.28 9.41
CA LEU A 208 5.11 -4.40 9.21
C LEU A 208 5.13 -5.31 10.43
N GLU A 209 3.95 -5.84 10.75
CA GLU A 209 3.76 -6.93 11.69
C GLU A 209 3.37 -8.19 10.91
N HIS A 210 3.79 -9.35 11.40
CA HIS A 210 3.34 -10.62 10.83
C HIS A 210 2.04 -11.05 11.51
N ASN A 211 1.09 -11.56 10.73
CA ASN A 211 -0.19 -12.05 11.21
C ASN A 211 -0.10 -13.38 12.00
N LYS A 212 1.11 -13.85 12.34
CA LYS A 212 1.46 -15.12 13.04
C LYS A 212 1.00 -16.43 12.40
N THR A 213 0.15 -16.35 11.38
CA THR A 213 -0.43 -17.50 10.68
C THR A 213 0.36 -17.77 9.41
N GLN A 214 0.34 -19.01 8.93
CA GLN A 214 0.94 -19.42 7.65
C GLN A 214 2.49 -19.39 7.61
N CYS A 215 3.08 -19.06 6.46
CA CYS A 215 4.51 -19.14 6.18
C CYS A 215 5.29 -17.94 6.75
N LYS A 216 6.63 -17.99 6.69
CA LYS A 216 7.53 -16.94 7.21
C LYS A 216 7.67 -15.69 6.32
N ASN A 217 6.97 -15.63 5.19
CA ASN A 217 7.07 -14.56 4.19
C ASN A 217 5.89 -13.61 4.30
N VAL A 218 6.14 -12.34 4.03
CA VAL A 218 5.10 -11.30 3.98
C VAL A 218 5.24 -10.51 2.69
N ILE A 219 4.11 -10.11 2.13
CA ILE A 219 4.06 -9.14 1.03
C ILE A 219 3.96 -7.76 1.66
N CYS A 220 4.88 -6.86 1.32
CA CYS A 220 4.77 -5.48 1.76
C CYS A 220 3.57 -4.83 1.05
N PRO A 221 2.52 -4.37 1.77
CA PRO A 221 1.33 -3.78 1.16
C PRO A 221 1.63 -2.46 0.43
N TRP A 222 2.81 -1.89 0.66
CA TRP A 222 3.21 -0.61 0.11
C TRP A 222 4.01 -0.73 -1.19
N CYS A 223 5.01 -1.62 -1.23
CA CYS A 223 5.85 -1.79 -2.41
C CYS A 223 5.61 -3.10 -3.16
N GLN A 224 4.66 -3.92 -2.69
CA GLN A 224 4.29 -5.23 -3.22
C GLN A 224 5.45 -6.25 -3.29
N VAL A 225 6.62 -5.91 -2.74
CA VAL A 225 7.75 -6.84 -2.64
C VAL A 225 7.48 -7.82 -1.53
N GLU A 226 7.55 -9.11 -1.87
CA GLU A 226 7.53 -10.20 -0.92
C GLU A 226 8.94 -10.45 -0.36
N PHE A 227 9.03 -10.62 0.95
CA PHE A 227 10.28 -10.91 1.63
C PHE A 227 10.06 -11.79 2.85
N CYS A 228 11.11 -12.47 3.29
CA CYS A 228 11.06 -13.28 4.49
C CYS A 228 11.12 -12.39 5.74
N PHE A 229 10.10 -12.46 6.59
CA PHE A 229 10.01 -11.66 7.82
C PHE A 229 11.09 -12.04 8.86
N VAL A 230 11.59 -13.28 8.79
CA VAL A 230 12.60 -13.82 9.71
C VAL A 230 13.99 -13.31 9.36
N CYS A 231 14.42 -13.44 8.09
CA CYS A 231 15.79 -13.13 7.67
C CYS A 231 15.94 -11.82 6.88
N LEU A 232 14.83 -11.14 6.57
CA LEU A 232 14.75 -9.88 5.80
C LEU A 232 15.30 -9.92 4.37
N LYS A 233 15.61 -11.12 3.84
CA LYS A 233 15.93 -11.32 2.43
C LYS A 233 14.66 -11.31 1.58
N LEU A 234 14.80 -10.94 0.31
CA LEU A 234 13.74 -11.12 -0.68
C LEU A 234 13.36 -12.61 -0.77
N THR A 235 12.12 -12.91 -1.15
CA THR A 235 11.64 -14.29 -1.21
C THR A 235 12.56 -15.17 -2.05
N ASP A 236 12.92 -14.72 -3.26
CA ASP A 236 13.79 -15.48 -4.18
C ASP A 236 15.14 -15.83 -3.51
N ASP A 237 15.83 -14.84 -2.95
CA ASP A 237 17.12 -15.03 -2.24
C ASP A 237 17.01 -15.95 -1.01
N CYS A 238 15.87 -15.91 -0.31
CA CYS A 238 15.64 -16.76 0.85
C CYS A 238 15.41 -18.22 0.42
N LEU A 239 14.68 -18.42 -0.67
CA LEU A 239 14.31 -19.75 -1.19
C LEU A 239 15.46 -20.47 -1.90
N GLU A 240 16.53 -19.77 -2.28
CA GLU A 240 17.77 -20.43 -2.75
C GLU A 240 18.36 -21.41 -1.73
N THR A 241 18.14 -21.15 -0.44
CA THR A 241 18.76 -21.90 0.67
C THR A 241 17.75 -22.39 1.71
N SER A 242 16.45 -22.27 1.44
CA SER A 242 15.37 -22.62 2.38
C SER A 242 14.05 -22.81 1.62
N ASP A 243 12.96 -23.09 2.34
CA ASP A 243 11.60 -23.17 1.81
C ASP A 243 10.66 -22.34 2.72
N TYR A 244 9.43 -22.05 2.29
CA TYR A 244 8.42 -21.26 3.01
C TYR A 244 8.14 -21.76 4.42
N SER A 245 8.26 -23.07 4.65
CA SER A 245 8.00 -23.74 5.92
C SER A 245 9.27 -24.20 6.65
N VAL A 246 10.44 -24.01 6.05
CA VAL A 246 11.73 -24.45 6.61
C VAL A 246 12.44 -23.25 7.25
N HIS A 247 13.26 -23.50 8.27
CA HIS A 247 14.07 -22.44 8.88
C HIS A 247 15.02 -21.79 7.85
N CYS A 248 15.22 -20.49 7.98
CA CYS A 248 16.17 -19.77 7.14
C CYS A 248 17.59 -20.21 7.46
N SER A 249 18.38 -20.57 6.43
CA SER A 249 19.79 -20.95 6.59
C SER A 249 20.65 -19.85 7.24
N SER A 250 20.26 -18.57 7.07
CA SER A 250 20.91 -17.43 7.72
C SER A 250 20.39 -17.12 9.14
N GLY A 251 19.42 -17.89 9.65
CA GLY A 251 18.78 -17.64 10.94
C GLY A 251 17.91 -16.37 10.94
N VAL A 252 17.64 -15.89 12.16
CA VAL A 252 16.87 -14.66 12.42
C VAL A 252 17.75 -13.45 12.19
N ALA A 253 17.30 -12.50 11.37
CA ALA A 253 18.03 -11.25 11.16
C ALA A 253 18.06 -10.39 12.44
N PRO A 254 19.17 -9.67 12.72
CA PRO A 254 19.21 -8.70 13.81
C PRO A 254 18.12 -7.63 13.70
N ARG A 255 17.81 -6.96 14.82
CA ARG A 255 16.92 -5.79 14.83
C ARG A 255 17.50 -4.67 13.95
N GLN A 256 16.64 -4.07 13.13
CA GLN A 256 17.07 -3.07 12.15
C GLN A 256 17.45 -1.76 12.87
N THR A 257 18.65 -1.25 12.57
CA THR A 257 19.20 0.01 13.09
C THR A 257 18.99 1.20 12.13
N SER A 258 18.46 0.95 10.95
CA SER A 258 18.12 1.95 9.93
C SER A 258 16.88 1.52 9.15
N ILE A 259 16.17 2.50 8.59
CA ILE A 259 14.98 2.29 7.78
C ILE A 259 15.31 2.68 6.33
N PRO A 260 15.19 1.74 5.36
CA PRO A 260 15.39 2.04 3.95
C PRO A 260 14.49 3.18 3.47
N VAL A 261 15.03 4.05 2.62
CA VAL A 261 14.25 5.08 1.93
C VAL A 261 13.86 4.53 0.57
N TRP A 262 12.56 4.51 0.27
CA TRP A 262 12.10 3.99 -1.00
C TRP A 262 12.45 4.93 -2.15
N ARG A 263 13.44 4.54 -2.96
CA ARG A 263 13.75 5.24 -4.20
C ARG A 263 12.85 4.70 -5.31
N ARG A 264 11.64 5.27 -5.43
CA ARG A 264 10.80 5.06 -6.63
C ARG A 264 11.62 5.55 -7.83
N LYS A 265 11.92 4.65 -8.78
CA LYS A 265 12.48 5.03 -10.08
C LYS A 265 11.39 5.63 -10.96
#